data_AF-X1FJW0-F1
#
_entry.id   AF-X1FJW0-F1
#
_cell.length_a   1.000
_cell.length_b   1.000
_cell.length_c   1.000
_cell.angle_alpha   90.00
_cell.angle_beta   90.00
_cell.angle_gamma   90.00
#
_symmetry.space_group_name_H-M   'P 1'
#
loop_
_entity.id
_entity.type
_entity.pdbx_description
1 polymer ?
#
loop_
_entity_poly.entity_id
_entity_poly.type
_entity_poly.pdbx_seq_one_letter_code
_entity_poly.pdbx_strand_id
1 'polypeptide(L)' 'MFIGCDLTQLDDFTLRLLCNEEVIAVNQDPLGKQGHCLRELRRADNQGKATYHEAIYIRELHDGAKAVALFNR' A
#
# COMPACT_ATOMS: atom_id res chain seq x y z
N MET A 1 7.45 10.18 -4.38
CA MET A 1 8.17 8.89 -4.24
C MET A 1 9.63 9.12 -4.64
N PHE A 2 10.59 8.62 -3.87
CA PHE A 2 12.02 8.63 -4.25
C PHE A 2 12.51 7.18 -4.33
N ILE A 3 13.28 6.85 -5.36
CA ILE A 3 13.81 5.50 -5.59
C ILE A 3 15.28 5.48 -5.13
N GLY A 4 15.62 4.55 -4.24
CA GLY A 4 16.94 4.45 -3.61
C GLY A 4 17.75 3.20 -3.98
N CYS A 5 17.34 2.43 -4.99
CA CYS A 5 18.07 1.26 -5.46
C CYS A 5 18.95 1.58 -6.68
N ASP A 6 19.87 0.67 -7.02
CA ASP A 6 20.68 0.79 -8.24
C ASP A 6 19.81 0.55 -9.48
N LEU A 7 19.55 1.62 -10.22
CA LEU A 7 18.70 1.59 -11.41
C LEU A 7 19.29 0.76 -12.56
N THR A 8 20.60 0.49 -12.54
CA THR A 8 21.27 -0.31 -13.57
C THR A 8 21.10 -1.82 -13.36
N GLN A 9 20.60 -2.23 -12.19
CA GLN A 9 20.45 -3.63 -11.78
C GLN A 9 18.99 -4.01 -11.48
N LEU A 10 18.02 -3.25 -11.99
CA LEU A 10 16.61 -3.56 -11.82
C LEU A 10 16.20 -4.77 -12.67
N ASP A 11 15.56 -5.75 -12.03
CA ASP A 11 14.85 -6.80 -12.76
C ASP A 11 13.51 -6.28 -13.30
N ASP A 12 12.95 -6.99 -14.29
CA ASP A 12 11.69 -6.61 -14.95
C ASP A 12 10.52 -6.50 -13.95
N PHE A 13 10.53 -7.34 -12.91
CA PHE A 13 9.51 -7.32 -11.88
C PHE A 13 9.55 -6.01 -11.08
N THR A 14 10.72 -5.64 -10.57
CA THR A 14 10.93 -4.43 -9.78
C THR A 14 10.66 -3.19 -10.62
N LEU A 15 11.12 -3.17 -11.87
CA LEU A 15 10.84 -2.07 -12.79
C LEU A 15 9.32 -1.89 -12.98
N ARG A 16 8.58 -2.97 -13.24
CA ARG A 16 7.12 -2.93 -13.40
C ARG A 16 6.40 -2.53 -12.11
N LEU A 17 6.92 -2.93 -10.95
CA LEU A 17 6.37 -2.54 -9.66
C LEU A 17 6.54 -1.04 -9.40
N LEU A 18 7.74 -0.50 -9.66
CA LEU A 18 8.05 0.91 -9.45
C LEU A 18 7.36 1.82 -10.47
N CYS A 19 7.14 1.36 -11.70
CA CYS A 19 6.51 2.12 -12.78
C CYS A 19 5.01 1.82 -12.95
N ASN A 20 4.36 1.21 -11.96
CA ASN A 20 2.92 0.94 -12.05
C ASN A 20 2.11 2.25 -12.04
N GLU A 21 1.51 2.59 -13.19
CA GLU A 21 0.79 3.85 -13.38
C GLU A 21 -0.43 4.01 -12.46
N GLU A 22 -1.16 2.92 -12.18
CA GLU A 22 -2.35 2.96 -11.32
C GLU A 22 -1.98 3.29 -9.87
N VAL A 23 -0.91 2.68 -9.35
CA VAL A 23 -0.40 2.94 -8.00
C VAL A 23 0.20 4.35 -7.90
N ILE A 24 0.94 4.78 -8.93
CA ILE A 24 1.49 6.14 -8.99
C ILE A 24 0.37 7.18 -9.02
N ALA A 25 -0.70 6.94 -9.78
CA ALA A 25 -1.86 7.83 -9.84
C ALA A 25 -2.53 8.00 -8.47
N VAL A 26 -2.68 6.91 -7.70
CA VAL A 26 -3.17 7.00 -6.31
C VAL A 26 -2.22 7.80 -5.42
N ASN A 27 -0.89 7.64 -5.58
CA ASN A 27 0.08 8.42 -4.81
C ASN A 27 0.01 9.91 -5.13
N GLN A 28 -0.09 10.26 -6.42
CA GLN A 28 -0.09 11.61 -6.98
C GLN A 28 -1.49 12.22 -7.15
N ASP A 29 -2.52 11.63 -6.54
CA ASP A 29 -3.88 12.14 -6.65
C ASP A 29 -3.97 13.61 -6.19
N PRO A 30 -4.58 14.53 -6.99
CA PRO A 30 -4.61 15.97 -6.73
C PRO A 30 -5.27 16.38 -5.40
N LEU A 31 -6.14 15.54 -4.83
CA LEU A 31 -6.75 15.83 -3.54
C LEU A 31 -5.69 15.91 -2.43
N GLY A 32 -4.54 15.23 -2.62
CA GLY A 32 -3.41 15.27 -1.68
C GLY A 32 -3.73 14.74 -0.29
N LYS A 33 -4.87 14.05 -0.12
CA LYS A 33 -5.33 13.56 1.18
C LYS A 33 -4.70 12.21 1.50
N GLN A 34 -4.01 12.13 2.63
CA GLN A 34 -3.39 10.90 3.10
C GLN A 34 -4.47 9.85 3.46
N GLY A 35 -4.25 8.60 3.05
CA GLY A 35 -5.08 7.48 3.48
C GLY A 35 -4.88 7.14 4.97
N HIS A 36 -5.88 6.51 5.58
CA HIS A 36 -5.83 6.11 6.99
C HIS A 36 -6.19 4.63 7.16
N CYS A 37 -5.75 4.04 8.27
CA CYS A 37 -6.15 2.69 8.65
C CYS A 37 -7.62 2.70 9.04
N LEU A 38 -8.44 1.96 8.30
CA LEU A 38 -9.86 1.81 8.58
C LEU A 38 -10.10 0.70 9.61
N ARG A 39 -9.36 -0.41 9.49
CA ARG A 39 -9.46 -1.56 10.39
C ARG A 39 -8.13 -2.30 10.43
N GLU A 40 -7.74 -2.73 11.63
CA GLU A 40 -6.65 -3.68 11.82
C GLU A 40 -7.13 -4.80 12.76
N LEU A 41 -6.97 -6.05 12.35
CA LEU A 41 -7.27 -7.21 13.17
C LEU A 41 -5.99 -8.01 13.38
N ARG A 42 -5.68 -8.26 14.65
CA ARG A 42 -4.56 -9.10 15.05
C ARG A 42 -5.03 -10.15 16.02
N ARG A 43 -4.68 -11.41 15.75
CA ARG A 43 -4.85 -12.52 16.68
C ARG A 43 -3.52 -13.18 16.94
N ALA A 44 -3.34 -13.62 18.17
CA ALA A 44 -2.20 -14.41 18.57
C ALA A 44 -2.68 -15.74 19.16
N ASP A 45 -1.83 -16.75 19.11
CA ASP A 45 -2.02 -17.95 19.91
C ASP A 45 -1.72 -17.67 21.39
N ASN A 46 -1.91 -18.69 22.23
CA ASN A 46 -1.67 -18.61 23.67
C ASN A 46 -0.19 -18.35 24.03
N GLN A 47 0.73 -18.48 23.06
CA GLN A 47 2.16 -18.19 23.22
C GLN A 47 2.52 -16.80 22.69
N GLY A 48 1.54 -16.01 22.25
CA GLY A 48 1.73 -14.65 21.74
C GLY A 48 2.22 -14.58 20.28
N LYS A 49 2.31 -15.71 19.57
CA LYS A 49 2.67 -15.71 18.15
C LYS A 49 1.49 -15.22 17.33
N ALA A 50 1.72 -14.24 16.46
CA ALA A 50 0.68 -13.76 15.55
C ALA A 50 0.22 -14.91 14.63
N THR A 51 -1.08 -15.23 14.70
CA THR A 51 -1.73 -16.26 13.88
C THR A 51 -2.60 -15.66 12.78
N TYR A 52 -2.98 -14.40 12.93
CA TYR A 52 -3.73 -13.64 11.94
C TYR A 52 -3.36 -12.16 12.06
N HIS A 53 -3.02 -11.53 10.95
CA HIS A 53 -2.78 -10.09 10.90
C HIS A 53 -3.27 -9.52 9.58
N GLU A 54 -4.32 -8.72 9.65
CA GLU A 54 -4.92 -8.06 8.50
C GLU A 54 -5.06 -6.56 8.78
N ALA A 55 -4.74 -5.73 7.80
CA ALA A 55 -5.02 -4.29 7.87
C ALA A 55 -5.70 -3.80 6.59
N ILE A 56 -6.73 -2.97 6.75
CA ILE A 56 -7.45 -2.30 5.68
C ILE A 56 -7.16 -0.81 5.78
N TYR A 57 -6.65 -0.24 4.69
CA TYR A 57 -6.45 1.20 4.56
C TYR A 57 -7.36 1.76 3.47
N ILE A 58 -7.80 3.01 3.67
CA ILE A 58 -8.64 3.72 2.72
C ILE A 58 -8.12 5.13 2.48
N ARG A 59 -8.15 5.55 1.20
CA ARG A 59 -7.80 6.90 0.75
C ARG A 59 -8.91 7.43 -0.13
N GLU A 60 -9.32 8.67 0.11
CA GLU A 60 -10.23 9.41 -0.78
C GLU A 60 -9.44 10.03 -1.93
N LEU A 61 -10.03 10.00 -3.13
CA LEU A 61 -9.45 10.53 -4.35
C LEU A 61 -10.22 11.76 -4.83
N HIS A 62 -9.61 12.58 -5.68
CA HIS A 62 -10.15 13.88 -6.11
C HIS A 62 -11.49 13.80 -6.83
N ASP A 63 -11.77 12.68 -7.52
CA ASP A 63 -12.99 12.41 -8.26
C ASP A 63 -14.11 11.82 -7.37
N GLY A 64 -13.86 11.66 -6.07
CA GLY A 64 -14.79 11.05 -5.12
C GLY A 64 -14.65 9.53 -5.00
N ALA A 65 -13.80 8.89 -5.80
CA ALA A 65 -13.49 7.48 -5.64
C ALA A 65 -12.70 7.22 -4.35
N LYS A 66 -12.56 5.93 -3.98
CA LYS A 66 -11.75 5.51 -2.84
C LYS A 66 -10.76 4.42 -3.27
N ALA A 67 -9.48 4.64 -3.01
CA ALA A 67 -8.47 3.60 -3.08
C ALA A 67 -8.48 2.80 -1.78
N VAL A 68 -8.56 1.47 -1.89
CA VAL A 68 -8.59 0.55 -0.74
C VAL A 68 -7.43 -0.42 -0.85
N ALA A 69 -6.67 -0.56 0.24
CA ALA A 69 -5.58 -1.52 0.33
C ALA A 69 -5.87 -2.55 1.43
N LEU A 70 -5.86 -3.84 1.04
CA LEU A 70 -6.04 -4.98 1.93
C LEU A 70 -4.67 -5.64 2.13
N PHE A 71 -4.13 -5.56 3.34
CA PHE A 71 -2.83 -6.14 3.67
C PHE A 71 -3.00 -7.42 4.46
N ASN A 72 -2.41 -8.50 3.93
CA ASN A 72 -2.09 -9.70 4.68
C ASN A 72 -0.66 -9.52 5.25
N ARG A 73 -0.52 -9.56 6.58
CA ARG A 73 0.74 -9.24 7.28
C ARG A 73 1.33 -10.44 7.99
#